data_AF-A0A356FV03-F1
#
_entry.id   AF-A0A356FV03-F1
#
_cell.length_a   1.000
_cell.length_b   1.000
_cell.length_c   1.000
_cell.angle_alpha   90.00
_cell.angle_beta   90.00
_cell.angle_gamma   90.00
#
_symmetry.space_group_name_H-M   'P 1'
#
loop_
_entity.id
_entity.type
_entity.pdbx_description
1 polymer ?
#
loop_
_entity_poly.entity_id
_entity_poly.type
_entity_poly.pdbx_seq_one_letter_code
_entity_poly.pdbx_strand_id
1 'polypeptide(L)'
;MFCRAKGKIPAADSRIFGNDRSCRQPSNGSISQSVQCALAREYGTPDQINVELARDVYNNHDERREIAAKQNEYAEEKKKVKASACSKLELADISGRDLLKFRLYEQQDGKCIYSGEKLDLRRLVEQDYCDVDHIIPYSRSLDNSQNNKVLCLSRENRQKSDKTPLEYIADPVKQAEFIARVKSMKGLGSKKRDRLLIHDFNEKDVDFRERNINDTRYMARYIMKYLDDCIDFSQSKADVKDRVQARNGALTDFLRHQWGLRKDRSESDKHHAQDAIVIACATNGYTQYLAHLSKIFENKQAYANKYGEPWYKAFKQHVKQPWDGFYQDVQASVAEIFVSRPPRKNATGEIHQDTVHTLNPKKKNRWGELVYSAKDVKSGLNVRGGMAGNGNMFRVDVFSKKNAKGKEQFYLIPIYLADRVKNELPNRAIAAHKPENEWIEIDETYTFRFSLFKDDLIRVKGKDILIGYFDGCHRGTGNINIEAQDSSQKWEGIGTRNLEYIKKYQVDPLGRYVEVKSEVRQPLNIKKGKS
;
A
#
# COMPACT_ATOMS: atom_id res chain seq x y z
N MET A 1 -7.11 8.95 6.15
CA MET A 1 -6.35 9.62 7.22
C MET A 1 -6.95 11.01 7.34
N PHE A 2 -7.63 11.33 8.43
CA PHE A 2 -8.43 12.55 8.54
C PHE A 2 -8.16 13.23 9.87
N CYS A 3 -8.14 14.55 9.85
CA CYS A 3 -7.62 15.35 10.94
C CYS A 3 -8.39 16.67 11.06
N ARG A 4 -8.53 17.18 12.28
CA ARG A 4 -9.37 18.34 12.64
C ARG A 4 -8.49 19.53 13.06
N ALA A 5 -8.92 20.74 12.69
CA ALA A 5 -8.58 22.00 13.34
C ALA A 5 -9.69 22.42 14.32
N LYS A 6 -9.36 22.86 15.53
CA LYS A 6 -10.38 23.21 16.54
C LYS A 6 -10.44 24.72 16.80
N GLY A 7 -11.56 25.32 16.40
CA GLY A 7 -12.20 26.34 17.24
C GLY A 7 -12.62 25.73 18.58
N LYS A 8 -12.63 26.56 19.64
CA LYS A 8 -12.92 26.22 21.05
C LYS A 8 -14.26 25.46 21.26
N ILE A 9 -14.52 25.05 22.51
CA ILE A 9 -15.80 24.60 23.16
C ILE A 9 -15.70 23.12 23.69
N PRO A 10 -16.50 22.72 24.71
CA PRO A 10 -16.27 22.66 26.16
C PRO A 10 -15.95 21.21 26.65
N ALA A 11 -15.98 20.96 27.96
CA ALA A 11 -15.61 19.68 28.59
C ALA A 11 -16.32 18.44 28.00
N ALA A 12 -15.56 17.36 27.82
CA ALA A 12 -15.99 16.10 27.21
C ALA A 12 -17.11 15.41 28.01
N ASP A 13 -18.25 15.18 27.36
CA ASP A 13 -19.33 14.34 27.86
C ASP A 13 -19.16 12.89 27.35
N SER A 14 -19.41 11.91 28.21
CA SER A 14 -19.14 10.47 28.04
C SER A 14 -20.04 9.76 27.01
N ARG A 15 -20.82 10.52 26.23
CA ARG A 15 -21.79 10.02 25.23
C ARG A 15 -21.18 9.56 23.91
N ILE A 16 -19.87 9.72 23.69
CA ILE A 16 -19.17 9.39 22.42
C ILE A 16 -19.20 7.88 22.08
N PHE A 17 -19.57 7.01 23.04
CA PHE A 17 -19.62 5.55 22.86
C PHE A 17 -21.03 4.95 22.80
N GLY A 18 -22.09 5.78 22.76
CA GLY A 18 -23.49 5.31 22.67
C GLY A 18 -23.95 4.98 21.24
N ASN A 19 -24.89 4.03 21.12
CA ASN A 19 -25.60 3.73 19.87
C ASN A 19 -26.56 4.89 19.52
N ASP A 20 -26.12 5.79 18.65
CA ASP A 20 -26.93 6.85 18.06
C ASP A 20 -27.47 6.43 16.67
N ARG A 21 -28.70 6.85 16.33
CA ARG A 21 -29.46 6.44 15.13
C ARG A 21 -28.97 7.07 13.83
N SER A 22 -28.00 7.99 13.89
CA SER A 22 -27.48 8.77 12.76
C SER A 22 -26.60 7.96 11.77
N CYS A 23 -26.12 6.76 12.13
CA CYS A 23 -25.28 5.92 11.27
C CYS A 23 -25.51 4.42 11.54
N ARG A 24 -25.83 3.61 10.53
CA ARG A 24 -25.92 2.14 10.67
C ARG A 24 -24.51 1.51 10.65
N GLN A 25 -24.17 0.67 11.63
CA GLN A 25 -22.91 -0.11 11.61
C GLN A 25 -23.12 -1.51 11.00
N PRO A 26 -22.52 -1.84 9.84
CA PRO A 26 -22.43 -3.18 9.29
C PRO A 26 -21.17 -3.92 9.79
N SER A 27 -21.18 -5.24 9.60
CA SER A 27 -20.21 -6.21 10.13
C SER A 27 -18.77 -6.09 9.59
N ASN A 28 -18.54 -5.37 8.49
CA ASN A 28 -17.23 -5.20 7.84
C ASN A 28 -16.92 -3.71 7.62
N GLY A 29 -16.60 -2.98 8.69
CA GLY A 29 -16.37 -1.53 8.63
C GLY A 29 -15.03 -1.16 7.97
N SER A 30 -15.08 -0.37 6.90
CA SER A 30 -13.88 0.28 6.33
C SER A 30 -13.48 1.50 7.18
N ILE A 31 -12.19 1.88 7.17
CA ILE A 31 -11.70 3.07 7.91
C ILE A 31 -12.48 4.34 7.52
N SER A 32 -12.87 4.46 6.25
CA SER A 32 -13.66 5.60 5.76
C SER A 32 -15.01 5.70 6.48
N GLN A 33 -15.64 4.57 6.79
CA GLN A 33 -16.93 4.56 7.48
C GLN A 33 -16.82 5.02 8.93
N SER A 34 -15.83 4.50 9.66
CA SER A 34 -15.63 4.85 11.07
C SER A 34 -15.41 6.35 11.23
N VAL A 35 -14.74 6.98 10.26
CA VAL A 35 -14.55 8.44 10.24
C VAL A 35 -15.86 9.16 9.99
N GLN A 36 -16.61 8.78 8.95
CA GLN A 36 -17.87 9.47 8.61
C GLN A 36 -18.92 9.35 9.73
N CYS A 37 -19.10 8.16 10.30
CA CYS A 37 -19.99 8.00 11.45
C CYS A 37 -19.50 8.83 12.65
N ALA A 38 -18.19 8.92 12.89
CA ALA A 38 -17.64 9.74 13.98
C ALA A 38 -17.88 11.24 13.74
N LEU A 39 -17.75 11.72 12.49
CA LEU A 39 -18.09 13.10 12.10
C LEU A 39 -19.59 13.37 12.28
N ALA A 40 -20.45 12.47 11.80
CA ALA A 40 -21.90 12.62 11.93
C ALA A 40 -22.37 12.66 13.39
N ARG A 41 -21.76 11.86 14.27
CA ARG A 41 -22.05 11.88 15.72
C ARG A 41 -21.59 13.17 16.40
N GLU A 42 -20.48 13.76 15.95
CA GLU A 42 -19.90 14.96 16.55
C GLU A 42 -20.57 16.25 16.06
N TYR A 43 -20.85 16.34 14.76
CA TYR A 43 -21.29 17.58 14.10
C TYR A 43 -22.69 17.51 13.49
N GLY A 44 -23.34 16.35 13.53
CA GLY A 44 -24.59 16.10 12.83
C GLY A 44 -24.39 15.72 11.36
N THR A 45 -25.52 15.53 10.67
CA THR A 45 -25.56 15.14 9.25
C THR A 45 -24.91 16.21 8.36
N PRO A 46 -23.97 15.84 7.47
CA PRO A 46 -23.39 16.78 6.51
C PRO A 46 -24.38 17.16 5.40
N ASP A 47 -24.26 18.36 4.85
CA ASP A 47 -25.05 18.78 3.68
C ASP A 47 -24.62 18.09 2.38
N GLN A 48 -23.33 17.79 2.26
CA GLN A 48 -22.70 17.19 1.09
C GLN A 48 -21.41 16.49 1.47
N ILE A 49 -21.05 15.44 0.74
CA ILE A 49 -19.77 14.72 0.87
C ILE A 49 -19.05 14.74 -0.46
N ASN A 50 -17.83 15.27 -0.46
CA ASN A 50 -16.94 15.22 -1.63
C ASN A 50 -15.88 14.15 -1.42
N VAL A 51 -15.75 13.25 -2.40
CA VAL A 51 -14.76 12.16 -2.37
C VAL A 51 -13.84 12.30 -3.57
N GLU A 52 -12.54 12.43 -3.34
CA GLU A 52 -11.57 12.36 -4.43
C GLU A 52 -11.39 10.91 -4.88
N LEU A 53 -11.51 10.69 -6.18
CA LEU A 53 -11.42 9.38 -6.80
C LEU A 53 -10.45 9.45 -7.98
N ALA A 54 -9.77 8.33 -8.24
CA ALA A 54 -8.89 8.22 -9.39
C ALA A 54 -9.69 8.41 -10.69
N ARG A 55 -9.08 9.10 -11.66
CA ARG A 55 -9.67 9.62 -12.90
C ARG A 55 -10.50 8.61 -13.69
N ASP A 56 -10.16 7.33 -13.56
CA ASP A 56 -10.78 6.24 -14.27
C ASP A 56 -12.25 5.96 -13.86
N VAL A 57 -12.73 6.45 -12.72
CA VAL A 57 -14.05 6.05 -12.18
C VAL A 57 -15.24 6.64 -12.94
N TYR A 58 -15.08 7.82 -13.54
CA TYR A 58 -16.16 8.50 -14.26
C TYR A 58 -16.03 8.25 -15.75
N ASN A 59 -16.78 7.27 -16.26
CA ASN A 59 -17.14 7.26 -17.66
C ASN A 59 -18.49 7.97 -17.78
N ASN A 60 -18.52 9.12 -18.46
CA ASN A 60 -19.78 9.74 -18.89
C ASN A 60 -20.55 8.79 -19.83
N HIS A 61 -21.83 9.03 -20.09
CA HIS A 61 -22.66 8.23 -20.99
C HIS A 61 -21.98 7.97 -22.35
N ASP A 62 -21.33 8.99 -22.91
CA ASP A 62 -20.64 8.88 -24.20
C ASP A 62 -19.35 8.05 -24.12
N GLU A 63 -18.58 8.17 -23.03
CA GLU A 63 -17.39 7.35 -22.79
C GLU A 63 -17.76 5.88 -22.53
N ARG A 64 -18.90 5.62 -21.89
CA ARG A 64 -19.43 4.24 -21.74
C ARG A 64 -19.77 3.63 -23.10
N ARG A 65 -20.37 4.42 -24.00
CA ARG A 65 -20.68 4.00 -25.37
C ARG A 65 -19.41 3.72 -26.17
N GLU A 66 -18.39 4.57 -26.04
CA GLU A 66 -17.10 4.38 -26.69
C GLU A 66 -16.35 3.15 -26.17
N ILE A 67 -16.37 2.90 -24.86
CA ILE A 67 -15.79 1.69 -24.25
C ILE A 67 -16.53 0.44 -24.72
N ALA A 68 -17.87 0.47 -24.74
CA ALA A 68 -18.66 -0.66 -25.23
C ALA A 68 -18.38 -0.94 -26.73
N ALA A 69 -18.25 0.11 -27.53
CA ALA A 69 -17.87 0.00 -28.95
C ALA A 69 -16.48 -0.64 -29.09
N LYS A 70 -15.47 -0.15 -28.36
CA LYS A 70 -14.11 -0.72 -28.36
C LYS A 70 -14.06 -2.16 -27.84
N GLN A 71 -14.90 -2.51 -26.85
CA GLN A 71 -14.99 -3.88 -26.34
C GLN A 71 -15.60 -4.83 -27.38
N ASN A 72 -16.65 -4.40 -28.08
CA ASN A 72 -17.25 -5.16 -29.17
C ASN A 72 -16.27 -5.32 -30.34
N GLU A 73 -15.60 -4.24 -30.73
CA GLU A 73 -14.56 -4.28 -31.76
C GLU A 73 -13.43 -5.27 -31.38
N TYR A 74 -12.95 -5.20 -30.14
CA TYR A 74 -11.93 -6.13 -29.64
C TYR A 74 -12.42 -7.59 -29.59
N ALA A 75 -13.70 -7.81 -29.27
CA ALA A 75 -14.29 -9.14 -29.26
C ALA A 75 -14.36 -9.73 -30.69
N GLU A 76 -14.74 -8.93 -31.67
CA GLU A 76 -14.78 -9.33 -33.08
C GLU A 76 -13.37 -9.54 -33.64
N GLU A 77 -12.41 -8.67 -33.32
CA GLU A 77 -11.00 -8.85 -33.68
C GLU A 77 -10.45 -10.15 -33.07
N LYS A 78 -10.76 -10.43 -31.79
CA LYS A 78 -10.35 -11.68 -31.13
C LYS A 78 -10.94 -12.91 -31.83
N LYS A 79 -12.20 -12.88 -32.27
CA LYS A 79 -12.81 -13.98 -33.05
C LYS A 79 -12.08 -14.19 -34.38
N LYS A 80 -11.77 -13.12 -35.11
CA LYS A 80 -11.03 -13.20 -36.39
C LYS A 80 -9.63 -13.78 -36.20
N VAL A 81 -8.88 -13.29 -35.19
CA VAL A 81 -7.55 -13.82 -34.86
C VAL A 81 -7.64 -15.29 -34.43
N LYS A 82 -8.67 -15.67 -33.66
CA LYS A 82 -8.89 -17.06 -33.26
C LYS A 82 -9.12 -17.97 -34.46
N ALA A 83 -9.99 -17.56 -35.39
CA ALA A 83 -10.23 -18.30 -36.64
C ALA A 83 -8.96 -18.43 -37.49
N SER A 84 -8.19 -17.35 -37.64
CA SER A 84 -6.91 -17.40 -38.36
C SER A 84 -5.89 -18.30 -37.67
N ALA A 85 -5.83 -18.30 -36.34
CA ALA A 85 -4.93 -19.16 -35.58
C ALA A 85 -5.29 -20.64 -35.76
N CYS A 86 -6.57 -20.99 -35.60
CA CYS A 86 -7.08 -22.34 -35.83
C CYS A 86 -6.78 -22.84 -37.24
N SER A 87 -6.96 -21.99 -38.26
CA SER A 87 -6.67 -22.34 -39.65
C SER A 87 -5.17 -22.55 -39.89
N LYS A 88 -4.29 -21.65 -39.43
CA LYS A 88 -2.83 -21.76 -39.66
C LYS A 88 -2.15 -22.85 -38.85
N LEU A 89 -2.71 -23.21 -37.69
CA LEU A 89 -2.20 -24.27 -36.81
C LEU A 89 -2.88 -25.62 -37.03
N GLU A 90 -3.88 -25.69 -37.91
CA GLU A 90 -4.67 -26.88 -38.20
C GLU A 90 -5.35 -27.45 -36.93
N LEU A 91 -5.92 -26.56 -36.09
CA LEU A 91 -6.56 -26.89 -34.82
C LEU A 91 -8.07 -26.61 -34.85
N ALA A 92 -8.88 -27.49 -34.23
CA ALA A 92 -10.32 -27.29 -34.08
C ALA A 92 -10.65 -26.15 -33.11
N ASP A 93 -9.86 -25.97 -32.06
CA ASP A 93 -9.97 -24.87 -31.11
C ASP A 93 -8.60 -24.50 -30.53
N ILE A 94 -8.48 -23.29 -29.98
CA ILE A 94 -7.24 -22.77 -29.37
C ILE A 94 -7.52 -22.12 -28.01
N SER A 95 -6.70 -22.45 -27.03
CA SER A 95 -6.80 -21.90 -25.68
C SER A 95 -6.50 -20.39 -25.67
N GLY A 96 -6.97 -19.66 -24.65
CA GLY A 96 -6.66 -18.24 -24.51
C GLY A 96 -5.16 -17.94 -24.35
N ARG A 97 -4.40 -18.89 -23.77
CA ARG A 97 -2.94 -18.80 -23.61
C ARG A 97 -2.24 -18.96 -24.95
N ASP A 98 -2.65 -19.93 -25.75
CA ASP A 98 -2.03 -20.23 -27.04
C ASP A 98 -2.42 -19.21 -28.10
N LEU A 99 -3.63 -18.67 -28.03
CA LEU A 99 -4.04 -17.52 -28.83
C LEU A 99 -3.15 -16.29 -28.58
N LEU A 100 -2.72 -16.10 -27.32
CA LEU A 100 -1.77 -15.05 -26.99
C LEU A 100 -0.38 -15.34 -27.56
N LYS A 101 0.11 -16.59 -27.51
CA LYS A 101 1.38 -16.98 -28.17
C LYS A 101 1.31 -16.69 -29.67
N PHE A 102 0.24 -17.10 -30.34
CA PHE A 102 0.04 -16.83 -31.77
C PHE A 102 0.03 -15.33 -32.09
N ARG A 103 -0.69 -14.52 -31.30
CA ARG A 103 -0.70 -13.06 -31.49
C ARG A 103 0.70 -12.45 -31.33
N LEU A 104 1.46 -12.88 -30.32
CA LEU A 104 2.83 -12.40 -30.11
C LEU A 104 3.77 -12.87 -31.21
N TYR A 105 3.57 -14.07 -31.76
CA TYR A 105 4.30 -14.58 -32.91
C TYR A 105 4.12 -13.66 -34.13
N GLU A 106 2.89 -13.27 -34.46
CA GLU A 106 2.61 -12.33 -35.56
C GLU A 106 3.20 -10.94 -35.29
N GLN A 107 3.14 -10.45 -34.05
CA GLN A 107 3.74 -9.15 -33.67
C GLN A 107 5.27 -9.12 -33.76
N GLN A 108 5.92 -10.27 -33.64
CA GLN A 108 7.38 -10.42 -33.58
C GLN A 108 7.97 -10.99 -34.87
N ASP A 109 7.24 -10.89 -35.99
CA ASP A 109 7.66 -11.39 -37.31
C ASP A 109 8.09 -12.87 -37.26
N GLY A 110 7.43 -13.67 -36.40
CA GLY A 110 7.70 -15.09 -36.21
C GLY A 110 9.05 -15.42 -35.58
N LYS A 111 9.64 -14.49 -34.82
CA LYS A 111 10.96 -14.67 -34.17
C LYS A 111 10.88 -14.63 -32.65
N CYS A 112 11.78 -15.38 -32.01
CA CYS A 112 12.05 -15.26 -30.59
C CYS A 112 12.60 -13.87 -30.29
N ILE A 113 12.03 -13.18 -29.31
CA ILE A 113 12.42 -11.79 -29.03
C ILE A 113 13.88 -11.67 -28.54
N TYR A 114 14.38 -12.66 -27.79
CA TYR A 114 15.72 -12.64 -27.16
C TYR A 114 16.81 -13.24 -28.03
N SER A 115 16.60 -14.43 -28.62
CA SER A 115 17.59 -15.06 -29.48
C SER A 115 17.53 -14.57 -30.93
N GLY A 116 16.37 -14.11 -31.41
CA GLY A 116 16.15 -13.75 -32.82
C GLY A 116 15.91 -14.94 -33.74
N GLU A 117 16.00 -16.16 -33.21
CA GLU A 117 15.73 -17.39 -33.95
C GLU A 117 14.29 -17.40 -34.46
N LYS A 118 14.10 -17.93 -35.67
CA LYS A 118 12.76 -18.16 -36.22
C LYS A 118 12.06 -19.21 -35.37
N LEU A 119 10.84 -18.88 -34.96
CA LEU A 119 9.95 -19.79 -34.28
C LEU A 119 9.17 -20.60 -35.32
N ASP A 120 9.05 -21.90 -35.08
CA ASP A 120 8.18 -22.76 -35.87
C ASP A 120 6.74 -22.54 -35.41
N LEU A 121 5.90 -22.11 -36.36
CA LEU A 121 4.49 -21.83 -36.12
C LEU A 121 3.76 -23.07 -35.61
N ARG A 122 4.06 -24.27 -36.15
CA ARG A 122 3.37 -25.52 -35.79
C ARG A 122 3.67 -25.98 -34.38
N ARG A 123 4.80 -25.54 -33.82
CA ARG A 123 5.28 -25.93 -32.49
C ARG A 123 4.87 -24.94 -31.38
N LEU A 124 4.15 -23.87 -31.70
CA LEU A 124 3.77 -22.86 -30.70
C LEU A 124 2.96 -23.40 -29.52
N VAL A 125 2.11 -24.41 -29.80
CA VAL A 125 1.27 -25.08 -28.81
C VAL A 125 2.00 -26.20 -28.06
N GLU A 126 3.19 -26.58 -28.52
CA GLU A 126 4.02 -27.58 -27.86
C GLU A 126 4.46 -27.07 -26.48
N GLN A 127 4.40 -27.96 -25.50
CA GLN A 127 4.88 -27.69 -24.16
C GLN A 127 6.42 -27.50 -24.18
N ASP A 128 6.92 -26.53 -23.42
CA ASP A 128 8.36 -26.25 -23.27
C ASP A 128 9.13 -25.81 -24.54
N TYR A 129 8.46 -25.57 -25.67
CA TYR A 129 9.10 -24.98 -26.85
C TYR A 129 9.25 -23.46 -26.70
N CYS A 130 8.15 -22.76 -26.46
CA CYS A 130 8.11 -21.32 -26.33
C CYS A 130 7.17 -20.86 -25.21
N ASP A 131 7.56 -19.76 -24.55
CA ASP A 131 6.86 -19.17 -23.43
C ASP A 131 6.53 -17.70 -23.67
N VAL A 132 5.46 -17.26 -23.02
CA VAL A 132 5.14 -15.84 -22.88
C VAL A 132 5.89 -15.32 -21.65
N ASP A 133 6.92 -14.52 -21.89
CA ASP A 133 7.72 -13.90 -20.84
C ASP A 133 7.22 -12.49 -20.50
N HIS A 134 7.45 -12.08 -19.25
CA HIS A 134 7.32 -10.70 -18.81
C HIS A 134 8.64 -9.96 -19.08
N ILE A 135 8.61 -8.98 -19.98
CA ILE A 135 9.81 -8.19 -20.38
C ILE A 135 10.53 -7.69 -19.13
N ILE A 136 9.80 -6.97 -18.28
CA ILE A 136 10.22 -6.66 -16.92
C ILE A 136 9.58 -7.70 -16.00
N PRO A 137 10.37 -8.47 -15.23
CA PRO A 137 9.86 -9.56 -14.40
C PRO A 137 8.69 -9.13 -13.52
N TYR A 138 7.69 -10.00 -13.38
CA TYR A 138 6.51 -9.72 -12.55
C TYR A 138 6.88 -9.49 -11.08
N SER A 139 7.91 -10.17 -10.57
CA SER A 139 8.43 -9.98 -9.20
C SER A 139 8.92 -8.55 -8.93
N ARG A 140 9.39 -7.84 -9.97
CA ARG A 140 9.93 -6.47 -9.87
C ARG A 140 8.91 -5.42 -10.30
N SER A 141 8.06 -5.73 -11.28
CA SER A 141 7.14 -4.77 -11.91
C SER A 141 5.66 -4.91 -11.52
N LEU A 142 5.25 -6.10 -11.07
CA LEU A 142 3.84 -6.47 -10.88
C LEU A 142 2.95 -6.23 -12.13
N ASP A 143 3.59 -6.00 -13.29
CA ASP A 143 2.94 -5.58 -14.52
C ASP A 143 2.60 -6.81 -15.35
N ASN A 144 1.33 -7.19 -15.34
CA ASN A 144 0.82 -8.30 -16.14
C ASN A 144 0.18 -7.83 -17.47
N SER A 145 0.40 -6.57 -17.86
CA SER A 145 -0.20 -5.97 -19.05
C SER A 145 0.32 -6.61 -20.34
N GLN A 146 -0.45 -6.49 -21.42
CA GLN A 146 -0.06 -7.00 -22.74
C GLN A 146 1.20 -6.32 -23.30
N ASN A 147 1.48 -5.10 -22.86
CA ASN A 147 2.67 -4.37 -23.29
C ASN A 147 3.94 -4.83 -22.55
N ASN A 148 3.80 -5.60 -21.46
CA ASN A 148 4.91 -6.24 -20.77
C ASN A 148 5.10 -7.72 -21.19
N LYS A 149 4.38 -8.21 -22.20
CA LYS A 149 4.42 -9.62 -22.63
C LYS A 149 5.04 -9.80 -24.00
N VAL A 150 5.93 -10.78 -24.12
CA VAL A 150 6.64 -11.15 -25.36
C VAL A 150 6.77 -12.66 -25.49
N LEU A 151 6.95 -13.15 -26.72
CA LEU A 151 7.16 -14.56 -27.00
C LEU A 151 8.65 -14.86 -27.16
N CYS A 152 9.14 -15.86 -26.44
CA CYS A 152 10.51 -16.32 -26.53
C CYS A 152 10.60 -17.84 -26.43
N LEU A 153 11.75 -18.40 -26.78
CA LEU A 153 12.03 -19.81 -26.53
C LEU A 153 12.07 -20.06 -25.02
N SER A 154 11.53 -21.19 -24.57
CA SER A 154 11.45 -21.50 -23.13
C SER A 154 12.83 -21.51 -22.46
N ARG A 155 13.88 -21.92 -23.18
CA ARG A 155 15.28 -21.85 -22.68
C ARG A 155 15.76 -20.42 -22.43
N GLU A 156 15.39 -19.47 -23.27
CA GLU A 156 15.77 -18.05 -23.14
C GLU A 156 15.05 -17.43 -21.94
N ASN A 157 13.76 -17.75 -21.78
CA ASN A 157 12.97 -17.32 -20.62
C ASN A 157 13.60 -17.75 -19.30
N ARG A 158 13.97 -19.04 -19.21
CA ARG A 158 14.61 -19.63 -18.01
C ARG A 158 15.96 -18.98 -17.71
N GLN A 159 16.74 -18.63 -18.73
CA GLN A 159 18.05 -17.97 -18.55
C GLN A 159 17.92 -16.50 -18.14
N LYS A 160 16.92 -15.79 -18.67
CA LYS A 160 16.62 -14.40 -18.29
C LYS A 160 16.22 -14.26 -16.83
N SER A 161 15.41 -15.19 -16.31
CA SER A 161 14.97 -15.20 -14.90
C SER A 161 14.34 -13.85 -14.49
N ASP A 162 14.87 -13.21 -13.45
CA ASP A 162 14.44 -11.97 -12.81
C ASP A 162 15.16 -10.72 -13.34
N LYS A 163 15.74 -10.82 -14.53
CA LYS A 163 16.43 -9.72 -15.21
C LYS A 163 15.55 -9.04 -16.26
N THR A 164 15.83 -7.77 -16.55
CA THR A 164 15.35 -7.09 -17.75
C THR A 164 16.10 -7.63 -18.99
N PRO A 165 15.64 -7.35 -20.23
CA PRO A 165 16.32 -7.84 -21.43
C PRO A 165 17.78 -7.37 -21.55
N LEU A 166 18.07 -6.10 -21.19
CA LEU A 166 19.42 -5.55 -21.28
C LEU A 166 20.31 -5.96 -20.10
N GLU A 167 19.75 -6.32 -18.94
CA GLU A 167 20.47 -6.98 -17.85
C GLU A 167 20.81 -8.45 -18.18
N TYR A 168 19.94 -9.12 -18.94
CA TYR A 168 20.15 -10.50 -19.38
C TYR A 168 21.18 -10.60 -20.51
N ILE A 169 21.02 -9.79 -21.56
CA ILE A 169 21.95 -9.74 -22.69
C ILE A 169 23.10 -8.82 -22.29
N ALA A 170 24.11 -9.35 -21.59
CA ALA A 170 25.23 -8.54 -21.08
C ALA A 170 26.28 -8.17 -22.14
N ASP A 171 26.37 -8.94 -23.23
CA ASP A 171 27.35 -8.73 -24.29
C ASP A 171 26.98 -7.50 -25.16
N PRO A 172 27.85 -6.49 -25.29
CA PRO A 172 27.53 -5.25 -26.00
C PRO A 172 27.17 -5.43 -27.48
N VAL A 173 27.77 -6.42 -28.15
CA VAL A 173 27.50 -6.69 -29.57
C VAL A 173 26.09 -7.30 -29.70
N LYS A 174 25.78 -8.28 -28.85
CA LYS A 174 24.43 -8.89 -28.80
C LYS A 174 23.36 -7.90 -28.35
N GLN A 175 23.69 -6.95 -27.47
CA GLN A 175 22.79 -5.85 -27.12
C GLN A 175 22.46 -4.98 -28.34
N ALA A 176 23.47 -4.58 -29.11
CA ALA A 176 23.25 -3.77 -30.32
C ALA A 176 22.36 -4.52 -31.34
N GLU A 177 22.59 -5.82 -31.54
CA GLU A 177 21.74 -6.67 -32.39
C GLU A 177 20.31 -6.76 -31.87
N PHE A 178 20.12 -6.96 -30.56
CA PHE A 178 18.81 -6.99 -29.92
C PHE A 178 18.07 -5.65 -30.09
N ILE A 179 18.75 -4.53 -29.84
CA ILE A 179 18.20 -3.17 -29.98
C ILE A 179 17.78 -2.92 -31.43
N ALA A 180 18.62 -3.27 -32.40
CA ALA A 180 18.31 -3.14 -33.82
C ALA A 180 17.07 -3.98 -34.19
N ARG A 181 17.01 -5.22 -33.71
CA ARG A 181 15.87 -6.13 -33.94
C ARG A 181 14.57 -5.54 -33.38
N VAL A 182 14.56 -5.10 -32.12
CA VAL A 182 13.38 -4.49 -31.47
C VAL A 182 12.92 -3.22 -32.19
N LYS A 183 13.86 -2.37 -32.64
CA LYS A 183 13.53 -1.16 -33.40
C LYS A 183 12.97 -1.46 -34.79
N SER A 184 13.46 -2.52 -35.44
CA SER A 184 13.05 -2.90 -36.79
C SER A 184 11.67 -3.60 -36.86
N MET A 185 11.23 -4.26 -35.78
CA MET A 185 9.94 -4.95 -35.72
C MET A 185 8.77 -3.96 -35.74
N LYS A 186 8.00 -3.97 -36.83
CA LYS A 186 6.84 -3.08 -37.04
C LYS A 186 5.62 -3.48 -36.21
N GLY A 187 5.49 -4.76 -35.87
CA GLY A 187 4.37 -5.29 -35.07
C GLY A 187 4.41 -4.91 -33.58
N LEU A 188 5.51 -4.31 -33.09
CA LEU A 188 5.65 -3.89 -31.70
C LEU A 188 5.17 -2.44 -31.49
N GLY A 189 4.20 -2.26 -30.60
CA GLY A 189 3.77 -0.93 -30.15
C GLY A 189 4.87 -0.17 -29.42
N SER A 190 4.84 1.17 -29.43
CA SER A 190 5.87 2.03 -28.81
C SER A 190 6.14 1.64 -27.35
N LYS A 191 5.09 1.53 -26.52
CA LYS A 191 5.22 1.18 -25.10
C LYS A 191 5.91 -0.17 -24.84
N LYS A 192 5.72 -1.14 -25.74
CA LYS A 192 6.36 -2.45 -25.63
C LYS A 192 7.83 -2.37 -26.02
N ARG A 193 8.16 -1.58 -27.05
CA ARG A 193 9.55 -1.28 -27.45
C ARG A 193 10.31 -0.56 -26.34
N ASP A 194 9.70 0.45 -25.72
CA ASP A 194 10.34 1.21 -24.63
C ASP A 194 10.67 0.30 -23.44
N ARG A 195 9.76 -0.63 -23.07
CA ARG A 195 10.02 -1.62 -22.02
C ARG A 195 11.14 -2.61 -22.38
N LEU A 196 11.22 -3.04 -23.64
CA LEU A 196 12.28 -3.94 -24.12
C LEU A 196 13.67 -3.29 -24.06
N LEU A 197 13.73 -1.96 -24.17
CA LEU A 197 14.96 -1.18 -24.26
C LEU A 197 15.33 -0.47 -22.94
N ILE A 198 14.75 -0.88 -21.81
CA ILE A 198 15.03 -0.28 -20.52
C ILE A 198 16.40 -0.74 -19.99
N HIS A 199 17.26 0.22 -19.64
CA HIS A 199 18.58 -0.03 -19.07
C HIS A 199 18.52 -0.21 -17.55
N ASP A 200 17.93 0.76 -16.85
CA ASP A 200 17.84 0.76 -15.38
C ASP A 200 16.38 0.75 -14.95
N PHE A 201 15.92 -0.38 -14.41
CA PHE A 201 14.59 -0.48 -13.82
C PHE A 201 14.66 -0.16 -12.32
N ASN A 202 14.12 1.00 -11.93
CA ASN A 202 14.00 1.39 -10.53
C ASN A 202 12.78 0.72 -9.87
N GLU A 203 13.02 -0.27 -9.02
CA GLU A 203 11.97 -1.01 -8.31
C GLU A 203 11.13 -0.13 -7.37
N LYS A 204 11.68 0.99 -6.90
CA LYS A 204 10.99 1.88 -5.94
C LYS A 204 9.78 2.62 -6.54
N ASP A 205 9.68 2.74 -7.86
CA ASP A 205 8.61 3.50 -8.54
C ASP A 205 7.36 2.67 -8.91
N VAL A 206 7.42 1.36 -8.67
CA VAL A 206 6.48 0.37 -9.22
C VAL A 206 5.34 0.07 -8.26
N ASP A 207 5.65 -0.06 -6.98
CA ASP A 207 4.74 -0.60 -5.95
C ASP A 207 3.46 0.25 -5.78
N PHE A 208 3.44 1.48 -6.31
CA PHE A 208 2.32 2.42 -6.17
C PHE A 208 1.37 2.48 -7.39
N ARG A 209 1.82 2.09 -8.60
CA ARG A 209 1.20 2.53 -9.88
C ARG A 209 0.10 1.61 -10.43
N GLU A 210 0.29 0.29 -10.47
CA GLU A 210 -0.65 -0.59 -11.19
C GLU A 210 -1.66 -1.34 -10.31
N ARG A 211 -1.36 -1.62 -9.03
CA ARG A 211 -2.36 -2.23 -8.11
C ARG A 211 -3.58 -1.33 -7.87
N ASN A 212 -3.45 -0.02 -8.06
CA ASN A 212 -4.52 0.93 -7.75
C ASN A 212 -5.49 1.19 -8.90
N ILE A 213 -5.12 1.07 -10.19
CA ILE A 213 -5.92 1.68 -11.27
C ILE A 213 -7.18 0.88 -11.68
N ASN A 214 -7.15 -0.45 -11.70
CA ASN A 214 -8.33 -1.24 -12.09
C ASN A 214 -9.28 -1.52 -10.93
N ASP A 215 -8.77 -1.76 -9.72
CA ASP A 215 -9.59 -1.94 -8.51
C ASP A 215 -10.28 -0.64 -8.07
N THR A 216 -9.72 0.54 -8.38
CA THR A 216 -10.33 1.83 -7.99
C THR A 216 -11.65 2.12 -8.69
N ARG A 217 -11.89 1.69 -9.94
CA ARG A 217 -13.16 1.96 -10.66
C ARG A 217 -14.39 1.37 -9.99
N TYR A 218 -14.33 0.08 -9.66
CA TYR A 218 -15.44 -0.63 -9.00
C TYR A 218 -15.56 -0.17 -7.55
N MET A 219 -14.42 -0.06 -6.84
CA MET A 219 -14.38 0.41 -5.46
C MET A 219 -14.96 1.79 -5.31
N ALA A 220 -14.69 2.71 -6.23
CA ALA A 220 -15.19 4.07 -6.14
C ALA A 220 -16.70 4.15 -6.34
N ARG A 221 -17.29 3.44 -7.32
CA ARG A 221 -18.75 3.36 -7.46
C ARG A 221 -19.40 2.73 -6.22
N TYR A 222 -18.77 1.71 -5.67
CA TYR A 222 -19.20 1.07 -4.44
C TYR A 222 -19.15 2.05 -3.26
N ILE A 223 -18.03 2.77 -3.06
CA ILE A 223 -17.85 3.76 -1.98
C ILE A 223 -18.89 4.88 -2.11
N MET A 224 -19.11 5.41 -3.31
CA MET A 224 -20.09 6.48 -3.53
C MET A 224 -21.49 6.03 -3.16
N LYS A 225 -21.93 4.88 -3.67
CA LYS A 225 -23.24 4.30 -3.33
C LYS A 225 -23.34 3.97 -1.84
N TYR A 226 -22.26 3.42 -1.28
CA TYR A 226 -22.22 3.03 0.12
C TYR A 226 -22.34 4.24 1.06
N LEU A 227 -21.66 5.35 0.75
CA LEU A 227 -21.77 6.60 1.52
C LEU A 227 -23.17 7.18 1.44
N ASP A 228 -23.79 7.12 0.27
CA ASP A 228 -25.19 7.53 0.04
C ASP A 228 -26.15 6.68 0.87
N ASP A 229 -25.94 5.35 0.92
CA ASP A 229 -26.77 4.41 1.69
C ASP A 229 -26.55 4.50 3.22
N CYS A 230 -25.36 4.88 3.68
CA CYS A 230 -24.98 4.83 5.10
C CYS A 230 -25.29 6.09 5.89
N ILE A 231 -25.39 7.24 5.23
CA ILE A 231 -25.53 8.54 5.87
C ILE A 231 -26.95 9.03 5.65
N ASP A 232 -27.67 9.23 6.75
CA ASP A 232 -29.01 9.78 6.69
C ASP A 232 -28.96 11.29 6.46
N PHE A 233 -29.13 11.68 5.20
CA PHE A 233 -29.20 13.08 4.77
C PHE A 233 -30.55 13.76 5.09
N SER A 234 -31.54 13.07 5.67
CA SER A 234 -32.89 13.60 5.90
C SER A 234 -32.92 14.85 6.80
N GLN A 235 -31.92 15.02 7.65
CA GLN A 235 -31.79 16.17 8.54
C GLN A 235 -31.14 17.40 7.87
N SER A 236 -30.55 17.25 6.69
CA SER A 236 -29.97 18.39 5.95
C SER A 236 -31.07 19.21 5.25
N LYS A 237 -31.01 20.52 5.42
CA LYS A 237 -31.92 21.48 4.76
C LYS A 237 -31.36 22.05 3.45
N ALA A 238 -30.11 21.74 3.09
CA ALA A 238 -29.50 22.30 1.89
C ALA A 238 -30.17 21.75 0.62
N ASP A 239 -30.35 22.57 -0.41
CA ASP A 239 -30.91 22.12 -1.70
C ASP A 239 -29.80 21.54 -2.60
N VAL A 240 -29.37 20.32 -2.27
CA VAL A 240 -28.34 19.60 -3.02
C VAL A 240 -28.91 18.28 -3.50
N LYS A 241 -29.11 18.16 -4.83
CA LYS A 241 -29.65 16.96 -5.46
C LYS A 241 -28.73 15.74 -5.30
N ASP A 242 -27.45 15.90 -5.64
CA ASP A 242 -26.44 14.84 -5.53
C ASP A 242 -25.58 15.09 -4.28
N ARG A 243 -25.93 14.43 -3.16
CA ARG A 243 -25.32 14.65 -1.84
C ARG A 243 -23.91 14.08 -1.72
N VAL A 244 -23.62 13.01 -2.43
CA VAL A 244 -22.28 12.40 -2.49
C VAL A 244 -21.70 12.66 -3.87
N GLN A 245 -20.65 13.47 -3.95
CA GLN A 245 -20.05 13.90 -5.21
C GLN A 245 -18.59 13.47 -5.32
N ALA A 246 -18.21 12.97 -6.48
CA ALA A 246 -16.82 12.66 -6.76
C ALA A 246 -16.06 13.88 -7.26
N ARG A 247 -14.78 13.94 -6.92
CA ARG A 247 -13.80 14.91 -7.44
C ARG A 247 -12.64 14.17 -8.07
N ASN A 248 -12.12 14.74 -9.15
CA ASN A 248 -10.94 14.23 -9.83
C ASN A 248 -9.69 14.81 -9.17
N GLY A 249 -8.64 14.02 -8.94
CA GLY A 249 -7.41 14.54 -8.38
C GLY A 249 -6.66 15.57 -9.22
N ALA A 250 -6.94 15.66 -10.53
CA ALA A 250 -6.47 16.79 -11.34
C ALA A 250 -7.10 18.13 -10.91
N LEU A 251 -8.34 18.11 -10.42
CA LEU A 251 -9.00 19.30 -9.88
C LEU A 251 -8.39 19.70 -8.54
N THR A 252 -8.16 18.73 -7.66
CA THR A 252 -7.50 18.96 -6.38
C THR A 252 -6.11 19.57 -6.58
N ASP A 253 -5.29 19.00 -7.48
CA ASP A 253 -3.95 19.52 -7.75
C ASP A 253 -3.98 20.94 -8.33
N PHE A 254 -4.89 21.20 -9.27
CA PHE A 254 -5.09 22.52 -9.85
C PHE A 254 -5.48 23.55 -8.78
N LEU A 255 -6.54 23.32 -8.01
CA LEU A 255 -7.01 24.27 -7.00
C LEU A 255 -5.97 24.49 -5.91
N ARG A 256 -5.31 23.43 -5.47
CA ARG A 256 -4.24 23.51 -4.49
C ARG A 256 -3.09 24.40 -4.96
N HIS A 257 -2.66 24.24 -6.21
CA HIS A 257 -1.64 25.10 -6.81
C HIS A 257 -2.10 26.57 -6.90
N GLN A 258 -3.33 26.79 -7.35
CA GLN A 258 -3.91 28.14 -7.50
C GLN A 258 -4.10 28.87 -6.16
N TRP A 259 -4.35 28.13 -5.08
CA TRP A 259 -4.47 28.67 -3.73
C TRP A 259 -3.13 28.72 -2.97
N GLY A 260 -2.00 28.45 -3.63
CA GLY A 260 -0.66 28.56 -3.04
C GLY A 260 -0.31 27.47 -2.02
N LEU A 261 -1.10 26.40 -1.94
CA LEU A 261 -0.91 25.31 -1.00
C LEU A 261 0.18 24.34 -1.51
N ARG A 262 1.32 24.26 -0.82
CA ARG A 262 2.39 23.32 -1.19
C ARG A 262 2.09 21.92 -0.66
N LYS A 263 2.40 20.89 -1.45
CA LYS A 263 2.33 19.48 -1.02
C LYS A 263 3.74 18.95 -0.89
N ASP A 264 4.16 18.65 0.33
CA ASP A 264 5.35 17.86 0.57
C ASP A 264 4.94 16.47 1.08
N ARG A 265 5.24 15.44 0.28
CA ARG A 265 4.94 14.04 0.65
C ARG A 265 6.02 13.42 1.52
N SER A 266 7.20 14.03 1.56
CA SER A 266 8.36 13.50 2.27
C SER A 266 8.41 13.97 3.73
N GLU A 267 7.79 15.11 4.03
CA GLU A 267 7.83 15.71 5.36
C GLU A 267 6.78 15.14 6.33
N SER A 268 5.55 14.91 5.88
CA SER A 268 4.44 14.58 6.78
C SER A 268 3.22 14.01 6.05
N ASP A 269 2.47 13.16 6.75
CA ASP A 269 1.18 12.63 6.27
C ASP A 269 0.04 13.68 6.32
N LYS A 270 0.28 14.84 6.92
CA LYS A 270 -0.68 15.95 7.07
C LYS A 270 -1.23 16.48 5.73
N HIS A 271 -0.50 16.29 4.63
CA HIS A 271 -0.92 16.73 3.32
C HIS A 271 -2.26 16.11 2.86
N HIS A 272 -2.64 14.94 3.39
CA HIS A 272 -3.95 14.33 3.14
C HIS A 272 -5.11 15.18 3.66
N ALA A 273 -4.95 15.83 4.82
CA ALA A 273 -5.96 16.72 5.35
C ALA A 273 -6.04 18.03 4.56
N GLN A 274 -4.90 18.56 4.11
CA GLN A 274 -4.86 19.70 3.20
C GLN A 274 -5.63 19.40 1.89
N ASP A 275 -5.39 18.25 1.28
CA ASP A 275 -6.12 17.82 0.08
C ASP A 275 -7.63 17.67 0.39
N ALA A 276 -8.01 17.13 1.55
CA ALA A 276 -9.42 17.01 1.97
C ALA A 276 -10.12 18.37 2.10
N ILE A 277 -9.44 19.41 2.63
CA ILE A 277 -10.00 20.78 2.69
C ILE A 277 -10.20 21.33 1.28
N VAL A 278 -9.25 21.09 0.37
CA VAL A 278 -9.36 21.52 -1.03
C VAL A 278 -10.55 20.83 -1.71
N ILE A 279 -10.72 19.53 -1.50
CA ILE A 279 -11.83 18.74 -2.02
C ILE A 279 -13.18 19.22 -1.48
N ALA A 280 -13.26 19.57 -0.20
CA ALA A 280 -14.46 20.14 0.41
C ALA A 280 -14.86 21.46 -0.27
N CYS A 281 -13.88 22.32 -0.60
CA CYS A 281 -14.12 23.60 -1.27
C CYS A 281 -14.29 23.49 -2.80
N ALA A 282 -14.01 22.33 -3.38
CA ALA A 282 -14.13 22.09 -4.82
C ALA A 282 -15.61 21.92 -5.22
N THR A 283 -16.26 23.00 -5.64
CA THR A 283 -17.62 23.00 -6.18
C THR A 283 -17.69 22.47 -7.62
N ASN A 284 -18.89 22.16 -8.11
CA ASN A 284 -19.11 21.79 -9.51
C ASN A 284 -18.73 22.92 -10.48
N GLY A 285 -18.80 24.19 -10.05
CA GLY A 285 -18.34 25.33 -10.83
C GLY A 285 -16.84 25.24 -11.17
N TYR A 286 -16.00 24.85 -10.21
CA TYR A 286 -14.57 24.64 -10.46
C TYR A 286 -14.31 23.47 -11.40
N THR A 287 -15.12 22.40 -11.34
CA THR A 287 -15.05 21.28 -12.28
C THR A 287 -15.33 21.74 -13.71
N GLN A 288 -16.41 22.53 -13.91
CA GLN A 288 -16.78 23.08 -15.22
C GLN A 288 -15.71 24.06 -15.73
N TYR A 289 -15.17 24.91 -14.85
CA TYR A 289 -14.10 25.84 -15.16
C TYR A 289 -12.83 25.11 -15.64
N LEU A 290 -12.38 24.08 -14.91
CA LEU A 290 -11.23 23.29 -15.31
C LEU A 290 -11.47 22.54 -16.64
N ALA A 291 -12.69 22.05 -16.87
CA ALA A 291 -13.07 21.43 -18.13
C ALA A 291 -13.04 22.42 -19.31
N HIS A 292 -13.52 23.65 -19.08
CA HIS A 292 -13.47 24.73 -20.07
C HIS A 292 -12.03 25.13 -20.40
N LEU A 293 -11.19 25.37 -19.38
CA LEU A 293 -9.75 25.64 -19.58
C LEU A 293 -9.05 24.50 -20.32
N SER A 294 -9.41 23.26 -19.99
CA SER A 294 -8.91 22.09 -20.69
C SER A 294 -9.25 22.14 -22.18
N LYS A 295 -10.48 22.51 -22.57
CA LYS A 295 -10.85 22.60 -24.00
C LYS A 295 -10.02 23.65 -24.76
N ILE A 296 -9.72 24.78 -24.13
CA ILE A 296 -8.94 25.88 -24.75
C ILE A 296 -7.48 25.47 -24.98
N PHE A 297 -6.92 24.61 -24.12
CA PHE A 297 -5.52 24.19 -24.22
C PHE A 297 -5.40 22.93 -25.08
N GLU A 298 -5.19 23.08 -26.39
CA GLU A 298 -5.14 21.95 -27.33
C GLU A 298 -3.86 21.08 -27.19
N ASN A 299 -2.72 21.68 -26.82
CA ASN A 299 -1.41 21.02 -26.78
C ASN A 299 -0.94 20.57 -25.37
N LYS A 300 -1.85 19.99 -24.57
CA LYS A 300 -1.57 19.56 -23.18
C LYS A 300 -0.45 18.54 -23.07
N GLN A 301 -0.47 17.54 -23.97
CA GLN A 301 0.49 16.43 -23.96
C GLN A 301 1.89 16.94 -24.31
N ALA A 302 1.99 17.85 -25.29
CA ALA A 302 3.25 18.47 -25.68
C ALA A 302 3.83 19.34 -24.55
N TYR A 303 3.00 20.11 -23.84
CA TYR A 303 3.45 20.88 -22.68
C TYR A 303 3.97 19.98 -21.56
N ALA A 304 3.20 18.96 -21.18
CA ALA A 304 3.60 18.03 -20.12
C ALA A 304 4.89 17.29 -20.47
N ASN A 305 5.07 16.87 -21.73
CA ASN A 305 6.29 16.23 -22.19
C ASN A 305 7.49 17.19 -22.21
N LYS A 306 7.28 18.48 -22.50
CA LYS A 306 8.35 19.48 -22.60
C LYS A 306 8.82 19.98 -21.24
N TYR A 307 7.91 20.15 -20.29
CA TYR A 307 8.19 20.81 -19.01
C TYR A 307 8.13 19.87 -17.80
N GLY A 308 7.69 18.62 -17.97
CA GLY A 308 7.55 17.65 -16.87
C GLY A 308 6.43 17.98 -15.88
N GLU A 309 5.60 18.99 -16.18
CA GLU A 309 4.54 19.49 -15.30
C GLU A 309 3.19 19.58 -16.02
N PRO A 310 2.06 19.51 -15.29
CA PRO A 310 0.75 19.72 -15.89
C PRO A 310 0.59 21.12 -16.49
N TRP A 311 -0.03 21.20 -17.67
CA TRP A 311 -0.25 22.45 -18.42
C TRP A 311 -0.93 23.57 -17.62
N TYR A 312 -1.79 23.22 -16.67
CA TYR A 312 -2.53 24.19 -15.86
C TYR A 312 -1.66 24.94 -14.83
N LYS A 313 -0.42 24.50 -14.57
CA LYS A 313 0.55 25.27 -13.78
C LYS A 313 1.12 26.47 -14.53
N ALA A 314 1.03 26.49 -15.86
CA ALA A 314 1.38 27.64 -16.68
C ALA A 314 0.38 28.80 -16.54
N PHE A 315 -0.81 28.51 -16.00
CA PHE A 315 -1.91 29.45 -15.91
C PHE A 315 -1.69 30.40 -14.73
N LYS A 316 -1.28 31.64 -15.03
CA LYS A 316 -0.94 32.67 -14.02
C LYS A 316 -2.14 33.35 -13.37
N GLN A 317 -3.36 33.18 -13.91
CA GLN A 317 -4.56 33.77 -13.29
C GLN A 317 -4.92 32.97 -12.04
N HIS A 318 -4.83 33.65 -10.89
CA HIS A 318 -5.11 33.06 -9.60
C HIS A 318 -6.62 32.84 -9.47
N VAL A 319 -7.04 31.59 -9.33
CA VAL A 319 -8.42 31.26 -8.97
C VAL A 319 -8.69 31.87 -7.59
N LYS A 320 -9.79 32.65 -7.47
CA LYS A 320 -10.18 33.27 -6.20
C LYS A 320 -10.25 32.20 -5.10
N GLN A 321 -9.69 32.50 -3.93
CA GLN A 321 -9.77 31.64 -2.77
C GLN A 321 -11.24 31.54 -2.29
N PRO A 322 -11.63 30.44 -1.62
CA PRO A 322 -12.98 30.28 -1.09
C PRO A 322 -13.42 31.43 -0.17
N TRP A 323 -12.51 31.96 0.64
CA TRP A 323 -12.70 33.15 1.47
C TRP A 323 -11.37 33.90 1.65
N ASP A 324 -11.44 35.13 2.16
CA ASP A 324 -10.24 35.93 2.47
C ASP A 324 -9.50 35.32 3.66
N GLY A 325 -8.19 35.06 3.51
CA GLY A 325 -7.37 34.40 4.55
C GLY A 325 -7.39 32.87 4.51
N PHE A 326 -8.02 32.26 3.49
CA PHE A 326 -8.12 30.80 3.35
C PHE A 326 -6.78 30.08 3.48
N TYR A 327 -5.73 30.59 2.84
CA TYR A 327 -4.40 29.98 2.92
C TYR A 327 -3.90 29.88 4.37
N GLN A 328 -3.97 30.97 5.12
CA GLN A 328 -3.52 31.06 6.51
C GLN A 328 -4.32 30.13 7.40
N ASP A 329 -5.65 30.10 7.23
CA ASP A 329 -6.53 29.22 7.99
C ASP A 329 -6.23 27.74 7.74
N VAL A 330 -5.96 27.37 6.47
CA VAL A 330 -5.56 26.00 6.11
C VAL A 330 -4.23 25.64 6.75
N GLN A 331 -3.21 26.50 6.68
CA GLN A 331 -1.91 26.21 7.28
C GLN A 331 -2.01 26.07 8.81
N ALA A 332 -2.71 26.99 9.47
CA ALA A 332 -2.96 26.91 10.92
C ALA A 332 -3.71 25.62 11.29
N SER A 333 -4.75 25.30 10.51
CA SER A 333 -5.52 24.07 10.67
C SER A 333 -4.65 22.82 10.54
N VAL A 334 -3.79 22.77 9.52
CA VAL A 334 -2.91 21.62 9.23
C VAL A 334 -1.81 21.47 10.28
N ALA A 335 -1.32 22.56 10.87
CA ALA A 335 -0.30 22.50 11.90
C ALA A 335 -0.78 21.74 13.16
N GLU A 336 -2.02 21.96 13.59
CA GLU A 336 -2.61 21.39 14.81
C GLU A 336 -3.04 19.92 14.69
N ILE A 337 -2.98 19.38 13.48
CA ILE A 337 -3.50 18.05 13.17
C ILE A 337 -2.74 16.95 13.91
N PHE A 338 -3.52 16.09 14.58
CA PHE A 338 -3.11 14.76 15.01
C PHE A 338 -3.64 13.70 14.04
N VAL A 339 -2.72 12.94 13.44
CA VAL A 339 -2.94 11.87 12.48
C VAL A 339 -3.26 10.59 13.24
N SER A 340 -4.49 10.12 13.08
CA SER A 340 -4.93 8.84 13.65
C SER A 340 -4.46 7.66 12.79
N ARG A 341 -3.88 6.65 13.46
CA ARG A 341 -3.55 5.34 12.88
C ARG A 341 -4.29 4.23 13.64
N PRO A 342 -4.98 3.31 12.93
CA PRO A 342 -5.59 2.16 13.57
C PRO A 342 -4.52 1.13 13.93
N PRO A 343 -4.56 0.54 15.15
CA PRO A 343 -3.59 -0.47 15.54
C PRO A 343 -3.75 -1.76 14.73
N ARG A 344 -2.64 -2.36 14.30
CA ARG A 344 -2.62 -3.59 13.50
C ARG A 344 -2.72 -4.83 14.38
N LYS A 345 -3.94 -5.13 14.82
CA LYS A 345 -4.24 -6.28 15.70
C LYS A 345 -4.54 -7.59 14.94
N ASN A 346 -4.58 -7.55 13.62
CA ASN A 346 -4.87 -8.72 12.80
C ASN A 346 -3.67 -9.66 12.81
N ALA A 347 -3.92 -10.92 13.15
CA ALA A 347 -2.91 -11.96 13.17
C ALA A 347 -2.73 -12.59 11.78
N THR A 348 -2.42 -11.75 10.80
CA THR A 348 -2.25 -12.11 9.39
C THR A 348 -0.88 -11.66 8.91
N GLY A 349 -0.16 -12.51 8.19
CA GLY A 349 1.16 -12.20 7.65
C GLY A 349 2.10 -13.40 7.67
N GLU A 350 3.36 -13.15 7.37
CA GLU A 350 4.40 -14.17 7.32
C GLU A 350 4.69 -14.73 8.70
N ILE A 351 4.64 -16.06 8.83
CA ILE A 351 4.92 -16.78 10.08
C ILE A 351 6.44 -16.91 10.30
N HIS A 352 7.17 -17.16 9.22
CA HIS A 352 8.63 -17.26 9.16
C HIS A 352 9.13 -16.65 7.85
N GLN A 353 10.41 -16.32 7.77
CA GLN A 353 11.05 -15.87 6.54
C GLN A 353 11.10 -17.01 5.50
N ASP A 354 11.14 -16.67 4.21
CA ASP A 354 11.15 -17.65 3.12
C ASP A 354 12.42 -18.52 3.08
N THR A 355 13.54 -17.97 3.56
CA THR A 355 14.82 -18.68 3.56
C THR A 355 14.88 -19.69 4.72
N VAL A 356 15.00 -20.97 4.38
CA VAL A 356 15.22 -22.07 5.34
C VAL A 356 16.71 -22.38 5.40
N HIS A 357 17.31 -22.20 6.58
CA HIS A 357 18.72 -22.49 6.82
C HIS A 357 18.92 -23.94 7.29
N THR A 358 19.90 -24.65 6.74
CA THR A 358 20.23 -26.01 7.17
C THR A 358 20.91 -26.01 8.54
N LEU A 359 20.40 -26.80 9.48
CA LEU A 359 20.93 -26.87 10.85
C LEU A 359 22.25 -27.66 10.99
N ASN A 360 22.71 -28.30 9.92
CA ASN A 360 23.87 -29.20 9.92
C ASN A 360 24.76 -28.95 8.67
N PRO A 361 25.59 -27.88 8.65
CA PRO A 361 26.37 -27.53 7.47
C PRO A 361 27.55 -28.51 7.27
N LYS A 362 27.48 -29.33 6.23
CA LYS A 362 28.64 -30.14 5.77
C LYS A 362 29.52 -29.42 4.75
N LYS A 363 29.10 -28.25 4.24
CA LYS A 363 29.82 -27.51 3.20
C LYS A 363 30.82 -26.52 3.79
N LYS A 364 32.06 -26.58 3.30
CA LYS A 364 33.12 -25.59 3.53
C LYS A 364 33.26 -24.66 2.31
N ASN A 365 33.63 -23.41 2.52
CA ASN A 365 33.97 -22.47 1.45
C ASN A 365 35.34 -22.83 0.85
N ARG A 366 35.77 -22.11 -0.21
CA ARG A 366 37.07 -22.34 -0.88
C ARG A 366 38.29 -22.14 0.04
N TRP A 367 38.09 -21.57 1.22
CA TRP A 367 39.11 -21.29 2.23
C TRP A 367 39.07 -22.28 3.40
N GLY A 368 38.23 -23.31 3.34
CA GLY A 368 38.14 -24.36 4.37
C GLY A 368 37.27 -24.00 5.59
N GLU A 369 36.64 -22.83 5.59
CA GLU A 369 35.72 -22.40 6.64
C GLU A 369 34.32 -22.98 6.40
N LEU A 370 33.60 -23.37 7.45
CA LEU A 370 32.20 -23.79 7.30
C LEU A 370 31.38 -22.63 6.71
N VAL A 371 30.55 -22.92 5.72
CA VAL A 371 29.71 -21.91 5.02
C VAL A 371 28.59 -21.36 5.94
N TYR A 372 28.41 -21.92 7.14
CA TYR A 372 27.40 -21.50 8.10
C TYR A 372 27.86 -21.69 9.55
N SER A 373 27.49 -20.74 10.42
CA SER A 373 27.65 -20.82 11.87
C SER A 373 26.28 -20.93 12.53
N ALA A 374 26.09 -21.90 13.42
CA ALA A 374 24.87 -22.00 14.24
C ALA A 374 24.60 -20.74 15.11
N LYS A 375 25.59 -19.84 15.25
CA LYS A 375 25.43 -18.54 15.91
C LYS A 375 24.57 -17.55 15.12
N ASP A 376 24.34 -17.79 13.83
CA ASP A 376 23.67 -16.84 12.93
C ASP A 376 22.14 -16.94 13.02
N VAL A 377 21.57 -18.08 13.42
CA VAL A 377 20.13 -18.22 13.65
C VAL A 377 19.82 -18.25 15.15
N LYS A 378 19.61 -17.05 15.71
CA LYS A 378 19.38 -16.82 17.14
C LYS A 378 17.95 -17.16 17.62
N SER A 379 17.01 -17.43 16.70
CA SER A 379 15.62 -17.87 16.95
C SER A 379 14.90 -18.11 15.62
N GLY A 380 13.94 -19.04 15.58
CA GLY A 380 13.18 -19.31 14.36
C GLY A 380 12.20 -20.47 14.50
N LEU A 381 11.59 -20.85 13.38
CA LEU A 381 10.70 -22.00 13.26
C LEU A 381 11.44 -23.16 12.56
N ASN A 382 11.31 -24.39 13.10
CA ASN A 382 11.80 -25.59 12.42
C ASN A 382 10.88 -25.95 11.26
N VAL A 383 11.39 -25.88 10.03
CA VAL A 383 10.63 -26.11 8.80
C VAL A 383 11.47 -26.96 7.86
N ARG A 384 10.90 -28.06 7.33
CA ARG A 384 11.53 -28.93 6.32
C ARG A 384 12.94 -29.43 6.71
N GLY A 385 13.16 -29.72 8.00
CA GLY A 385 14.46 -30.18 8.51
C GLY A 385 15.55 -29.10 8.63
N GLY A 386 15.21 -27.83 8.36
CA GLY A 386 16.03 -26.66 8.64
C GLY A 386 15.33 -25.68 9.59
N MET A 387 15.89 -24.48 9.74
CA MET A 387 15.36 -23.41 10.57
C MET A 387 15.18 -22.14 9.75
N ALA A 388 13.97 -21.58 9.78
CA ALA A 388 13.65 -20.30 9.17
C ALA A 388 13.57 -19.21 10.25
N GLY A 389 14.06 -18.01 9.96
CA GLY A 389 13.93 -16.88 10.89
C GLY A 389 12.45 -16.54 11.16
N ASN A 390 12.16 -15.96 12.33
CA ASN A 390 10.80 -15.50 12.63
C ASN A 390 10.32 -14.47 11.60
N GLY A 391 9.05 -14.57 11.21
CA GLY A 391 8.40 -13.60 10.33
C GLY A 391 7.89 -12.41 11.13
N ASN A 392 6.61 -12.09 10.98
CA ASN A 392 6.02 -10.92 11.61
C ASN A 392 5.86 -11.08 13.12
N MET A 393 6.32 -10.08 13.87
CA MET A 393 5.98 -9.89 15.27
C MET A 393 4.51 -9.49 15.37
N PHE A 394 3.72 -10.25 16.13
CA PHE A 394 2.29 -10.01 16.27
C PHE A 394 2.01 -8.90 17.29
N ARG A 395 2.62 -9.01 18.48
CA ARG A 395 2.50 -8.00 19.54
C ARG A 395 3.64 -8.13 20.55
N VAL A 396 3.74 -7.18 21.47
CA VAL A 396 4.66 -7.20 22.60
C VAL A 396 3.88 -7.02 23.90
N ASP A 397 3.93 -8.00 24.80
CA ASP A 397 3.34 -7.86 26.13
C ASP A 397 4.31 -7.09 27.03
N VAL A 398 3.79 -6.05 27.71
CA VAL A 398 4.57 -5.18 28.61
C VAL A 398 4.25 -5.54 30.06
N PHE A 399 5.30 -5.88 30.80
CA PHE A 399 5.26 -6.14 32.23
C PHE A 399 6.07 -5.09 32.98
N SER A 400 5.79 -4.96 34.27
CA SER A 400 6.56 -4.10 35.16
C SER A 400 6.87 -4.81 36.47
N LYS A 401 8.01 -4.50 37.07
CA LYS A 401 8.36 -4.90 38.43
C LYS A 401 9.21 -3.81 39.07
N LYS A 402 8.96 -3.53 40.35
CA LYS A 402 9.81 -2.60 41.11
C LYS A 402 11.15 -3.27 41.41
N ASN A 403 12.24 -2.55 41.18
CA ASN A 403 13.57 -3.00 41.60
C ASN A 403 13.77 -2.80 43.11
N ALA A 404 14.93 -3.24 43.63
CA ALA A 404 15.28 -3.09 45.04
C ALA A 404 15.27 -1.64 45.55
N LYS A 405 15.40 -0.65 44.67
CA LYS A 405 15.34 0.79 44.98
C LYS A 405 13.92 1.36 44.85
N GLY A 406 12.91 0.52 44.67
CA GLY A 406 11.51 0.91 44.50
C GLY A 406 11.15 1.52 43.13
N LYS A 407 12.12 1.65 42.21
CA LYS A 407 11.89 2.19 40.87
C LYS A 407 11.27 1.11 39.98
N GLU A 408 10.22 1.48 39.27
CA GLU A 408 9.58 0.61 38.29
C GLU A 408 10.51 0.32 37.10
N GLN A 409 10.59 -0.95 36.71
CA GLN A 409 11.30 -1.39 35.52
C GLN A 409 10.35 -2.11 34.59
N PHE A 410 10.51 -1.90 33.28
CA PHE A 410 9.64 -2.48 32.25
C PHE A 410 10.31 -3.64 31.53
N TYR A 411 9.52 -4.69 31.26
CA TYR A 411 9.95 -5.97 30.73
C TYR A 411 9.07 -6.30 29.52
N LEU A 412 9.69 -6.66 28.40
CA LEU A 412 9.00 -6.88 27.13
C LEU A 412 9.06 -8.35 26.73
N ILE A 413 7.89 -8.93 26.44
CA ILE A 413 7.77 -10.28 25.90
C ILE A 413 7.28 -10.17 24.44
N PRO A 414 8.14 -10.39 23.44
CA PRO A 414 7.72 -10.40 22.05
C PRO A 414 6.92 -11.67 21.75
N ILE A 415 5.82 -11.52 21.03
CA ILE A 415 4.96 -12.62 20.57
C ILE A 415 4.90 -12.56 19.05
N TYR A 416 5.31 -13.63 18.39
CA TYR A 416 5.31 -13.77 16.94
C TYR A 416 4.05 -14.49 16.45
N LEU A 417 3.74 -14.38 15.16
CA LEU A 417 2.65 -15.17 14.57
C LEU A 417 2.89 -16.68 14.71
N ALA A 418 4.15 -17.12 14.62
CA ALA A 418 4.55 -18.51 14.85
C ALA A 418 4.18 -19.03 16.24
N ASP A 419 4.17 -18.17 17.27
CA ASP A 419 3.80 -18.56 18.62
C ASP A 419 2.32 -18.92 18.72
N ARG A 420 1.46 -18.40 17.83
CA ARG A 420 0.02 -18.73 17.84
C ARG A 420 -0.29 -20.18 17.44
N VAL A 421 0.68 -20.86 16.83
CA VAL A 421 0.61 -22.30 16.51
C VAL A 421 1.06 -23.15 17.70
N LYS A 422 1.77 -22.56 18.67
CA LYS A 422 2.20 -23.24 19.90
C LYS A 422 1.05 -23.32 20.90
N ASN A 423 1.14 -24.30 21.80
CA ASN A 423 0.14 -24.50 22.86
C ASN A 423 0.31 -23.54 24.04
N GLU A 424 1.48 -22.90 24.15
CA GLU A 424 1.87 -22.10 25.32
C GLU A 424 2.11 -20.64 24.94
N LEU A 425 1.61 -19.73 25.78
CA LEU A 425 1.85 -18.30 25.65
C LEU A 425 3.30 -18.00 26.09
N PRO A 426 4.12 -17.31 25.27
CA PRO A 426 5.48 -16.95 25.65
C PRO A 426 5.50 -16.21 27.00
N ASN A 427 6.41 -16.61 27.90
CA ASN A 427 6.45 -16.07 29.26
C ASN A 427 7.84 -15.58 29.69
N ARG A 428 8.72 -15.32 28.71
CA ARG A 428 10.10 -14.86 28.94
C ARG A 428 10.31 -13.48 28.35
N ALA A 429 10.74 -12.54 29.18
CA ALA A 429 11.06 -11.19 28.78
C ALA A 429 12.51 -11.06 28.30
N ILE A 430 12.71 -10.21 27.29
CA ILE A 430 14.00 -10.02 26.63
C ILE A 430 15.09 -9.68 27.65
N ALA A 431 16.17 -10.46 27.62
CA ALA A 431 17.46 -10.11 28.22
C ALA A 431 18.43 -9.72 27.09
N ALA A 432 18.94 -8.49 27.15
CA ALA A 432 19.76 -7.93 26.07
C ALA A 432 21.00 -8.80 25.82
N HIS A 433 21.27 -9.05 24.54
CA HIS A 433 22.41 -9.82 24.03
C HIS A 433 22.49 -11.28 24.51
N LYS A 434 21.39 -11.82 25.08
CA LYS A 434 21.29 -13.21 25.53
C LYS A 434 20.38 -14.04 24.62
N PRO A 435 20.65 -15.35 24.50
CA PRO A 435 19.72 -16.28 23.85
C PRO A 435 18.42 -16.41 24.65
N GLU A 436 17.33 -16.83 23.98
CA GLU A 436 15.98 -16.89 24.55
C GLU A 436 15.83 -17.86 25.73
N ASN A 437 16.65 -18.92 25.76
CA ASN A 437 16.69 -19.84 26.89
C ASN A 437 17.22 -19.18 28.19
N GLU A 438 17.94 -18.06 28.09
CA GLU A 438 18.46 -17.25 29.20
C GLU A 438 17.67 -15.95 29.43
N TRP A 439 16.54 -15.78 28.75
CA TRP A 439 15.65 -14.65 28.98
C TRP A 439 14.98 -14.73 30.36
N ILE A 440 14.49 -13.58 30.83
CA ILE A 440 13.95 -13.42 32.17
C ILE A 440 12.57 -14.05 32.23
N GLU A 441 12.41 -15.12 32.99
CA GLU A 441 11.11 -15.74 33.22
C GLU A 441 10.22 -14.83 34.07
N ILE A 442 8.97 -14.67 33.65
CA ILE A 442 7.99 -13.78 34.27
C ILE A 442 7.08 -14.58 35.19
N ASP A 443 7.22 -14.38 36.49
CA ASP A 443 6.39 -14.98 37.54
C ASP A 443 5.29 -14.01 38.02
N GLU A 444 4.56 -14.41 39.07
CA GLU A 444 3.48 -13.63 39.67
C GLU A 444 3.93 -12.30 40.30
N THR A 445 5.23 -12.10 40.51
CA THR A 445 5.77 -10.85 41.08
C THR A 445 5.82 -9.71 40.06
N TYR A 446 5.59 -10.01 38.78
CA TYR A 446 5.51 -9.02 37.72
C TYR A 446 4.06 -8.63 37.46
N THR A 447 3.82 -7.33 37.31
CA THR A 447 2.51 -6.80 36.97
C THR A 447 2.41 -6.60 35.46
N PHE A 448 1.46 -7.28 34.82
CA PHE A 448 1.09 -7.01 33.43
C PHE A 448 0.50 -5.60 33.29
N ARG A 449 0.88 -4.88 32.24
CA ARG A 449 0.39 -3.51 31.96
C ARG A 449 -0.58 -3.49 30.77
N PHE A 450 -0.08 -3.86 29.61
CA PHE A 450 -0.83 -3.88 28.35
C PHE A 450 -0.04 -4.63 27.27
N SER A 451 -0.71 -4.95 26.17
CA SER A 451 -0.06 -5.47 24.95
C SER A 451 0.09 -4.36 23.91
N LEU A 452 1.25 -4.24 23.29
CA LEU A 452 1.53 -3.30 22.20
C LEU A 452 1.45 -4.02 20.85
N PHE A 453 0.60 -3.50 19.98
CA PHE A 453 0.55 -3.85 18.56
C PHE A 453 1.17 -2.73 17.74
N LYS A 454 1.61 -3.05 16.52
CA LYS A 454 2.07 -2.02 15.58
C LYS A 454 0.97 -0.96 15.40
N ASP A 455 1.37 0.31 15.41
CA ASP A 455 0.49 1.48 15.36
C ASP A 455 -0.38 1.70 16.62
N ASP A 456 -0.06 1.10 17.78
CA ASP A 456 -0.60 1.55 19.08
C ASP A 456 0.07 2.87 19.50
N LEU A 457 -0.71 3.87 19.94
CA LEU A 457 -0.17 5.13 20.44
C LEU A 457 0.42 4.94 21.84
N ILE A 458 1.66 5.35 22.03
CA ILE A 458 2.34 5.30 23.32
C ILE A 458 2.96 6.65 23.68
N ARG A 459 3.03 6.91 24.99
CA ARG A 459 3.81 7.99 25.57
C ARG A 459 4.85 7.40 26.50
N VAL A 460 6.11 7.72 26.26
CA VAL A 460 7.23 7.26 27.07
C VAL A 460 7.97 8.44 27.68
N LYS A 461 8.44 8.26 28.91
CA LYS A 461 9.35 9.21 29.57
C LYS A 461 10.66 8.51 29.88
N GLY A 462 11.71 8.91 29.16
CA GLY A 462 13.10 8.59 29.47
C GLY A 462 13.82 9.88 29.83
N LYS A 463 14.89 10.18 29.09
CA LYS A 463 15.50 11.52 29.10
C LYS A 463 14.46 12.57 28.67
N ASP A 464 13.89 12.35 27.49
CA ASP A 464 12.86 13.19 26.90
C ASP A 464 11.48 12.52 27.02
N ILE A 465 10.42 13.31 26.82
CA ILE A 465 9.05 12.79 26.67
C ILE A 465 8.81 12.58 25.19
N LEU A 466 8.51 11.35 24.78
CA LEU A 466 8.13 11.03 23.41
C LEU A 466 6.68 10.57 23.39
N ILE A 467 5.95 11.01 22.37
CA ILE A 467 4.59 10.53 22.06
C ILE A 467 4.54 10.16 20.58
N GLY A 468 4.09 8.95 20.30
CA GLY A 468 4.05 8.44 18.93
C GLY A 468 3.57 6.99 18.86
N TYR A 469 3.49 6.49 17.64
CA TYR A 469 3.02 5.15 17.35
C TYR A 469 4.13 4.13 17.52
N PHE A 470 3.84 3.02 18.22
CA PHE A 470 4.74 1.89 18.35
C PHE A 470 4.99 1.24 16.98
N ASP A 471 6.24 1.22 16.54
CA ASP A 471 6.62 0.69 15.22
C ASP A 471 7.18 -0.74 15.31
N GLY A 472 7.84 -1.07 16.43
CA GLY A 472 8.39 -2.40 16.68
C GLY A 472 9.25 -2.51 17.93
N CYS A 473 9.71 -3.73 18.21
CA CYS A 473 10.60 -4.05 19.32
C CYS A 473 11.79 -4.89 18.82
N HIS A 474 13.00 -4.51 19.22
CA HIS A 474 14.21 -5.22 18.86
C HIS A 474 14.49 -6.36 19.85
N ARG A 475 14.28 -7.61 19.41
CA ARG A 475 14.42 -8.82 20.25
C ARG A 475 15.80 -8.98 20.91
N GLY A 476 16.86 -8.45 20.32
CA GLY A 476 18.22 -8.60 20.85
C GLY A 476 18.56 -7.62 21.97
N THR A 477 17.81 -6.52 22.11
CA THR A 477 18.12 -5.44 23.07
C THR A 477 16.95 -5.13 24.00
N GLY A 478 15.71 -5.42 23.60
CA GLY A 478 14.50 -5.02 24.31
C GLY A 478 14.16 -3.54 24.10
N ASN A 479 14.77 -2.90 23.11
CA ASN A 479 14.48 -1.52 22.75
C ASN A 479 13.27 -1.46 21.82
N ILE A 480 12.54 -0.35 21.87
CA ILE A 480 11.38 -0.09 21.01
C ILE A 480 11.67 1.02 20.02
N ASN A 481 10.95 1.00 18.91
CA ASN A 481 10.92 2.08 17.93
C ASN A 481 9.57 2.79 18.02
N ILE A 482 9.60 4.12 17.97
CA ILE A 482 8.41 4.99 17.97
C ILE A 482 8.46 5.85 16.72
N GLU A 483 7.34 5.95 16.01
CA GLU A 483 7.16 6.87 14.89
C GLU A 483 6.27 8.04 15.33
N ALA A 484 6.63 9.25 14.93
CA ALA A 484 5.81 10.44 15.15
C ALA A 484 4.42 10.24 14.52
N GLN A 485 3.41 10.85 15.13
CA GLN A 485 2.01 10.69 14.70
C GLN A 485 1.81 10.92 13.19
N ASP A 486 2.54 11.88 12.62
CA ASP A 486 2.45 12.31 11.23
C ASP A 486 3.60 11.80 10.33
N SER A 487 4.36 10.78 10.78
CA SER A 487 5.52 10.21 10.07
C SER A 487 6.71 11.15 9.87
N SER A 488 6.71 12.33 10.49
CA SER A 488 7.78 13.32 10.30
C SER A 488 9.12 12.93 10.94
N GLN A 489 9.08 12.05 11.94
CA GLN A 489 10.26 11.58 12.66
C GLN A 489 10.11 10.13 13.13
N LYS A 490 11.22 9.39 13.16
CA LYS A 490 11.33 8.09 13.81
C LYS A 490 12.38 8.14 14.91
N TRP A 491 12.04 7.57 16.06
CA TRP A 491 12.93 7.37 17.19
C TRP A 491 13.19 5.88 17.36
N GLU A 492 14.41 5.45 17.06
CA GLU A 492 14.81 4.05 17.10
C GLU A 492 15.63 3.74 18.35
N GLY A 493 15.56 2.49 18.81
CA GLY A 493 16.44 2.01 19.86
C GLY A 493 16.14 2.59 21.26
N ILE A 494 14.89 2.97 21.54
CA ILE A 494 14.50 3.51 22.85
C ILE A 494 14.53 2.39 23.89
N GLY A 495 15.44 2.49 24.86
CA GLY A 495 15.56 1.54 25.97
C GLY A 495 14.36 1.60 26.91
N THR A 496 13.65 0.49 27.06
CA THR A 496 12.40 0.43 27.85
C THR A 496 12.61 0.15 29.33
N ARG A 497 13.68 -0.58 29.69
CA ARG A 497 13.90 -1.13 31.04
C ARG A 497 13.82 -0.08 32.15
N ASN A 498 14.36 1.10 31.92
CA ASN A 498 14.56 2.14 32.94
C ASN A 498 13.77 3.42 32.67
N LEU A 499 12.79 3.37 31.77
CA LEU A 499 11.83 4.46 31.58
C LEU A 499 11.18 4.84 32.91
N GLU A 500 10.85 6.10 33.07
CA GLU A 500 10.03 6.59 34.18
C GLU A 500 8.58 6.09 34.03
N TYR A 501 8.05 6.14 32.80
CA TYR A 501 6.80 5.49 32.45
C TYR A 501 6.75 5.10 30.97
N ILE A 502 5.92 4.10 30.68
CA ILE A 502 5.38 3.80 29.35
C ILE A 502 3.87 3.68 29.48
N LYS A 503 3.14 4.53 28.76
CA LYS A 503 1.68 4.62 28.79
C LYS A 503 1.13 4.34 27.40
N LYS A 504 0.06 3.53 27.34
CA LYS A 504 -0.66 3.22 26.11
C LYS A 504 -1.91 4.08 26.00
N TYR A 505 -2.24 4.49 24.78
CA TYR A 505 -3.42 5.28 24.47
C TYR A 505 -4.25 4.60 23.38
N GLN A 506 -5.57 4.69 23.51
CA GLN A 506 -6.49 4.36 22.42
C GLN A 506 -6.80 5.64 21.65
N VAL A 507 -6.65 5.61 20.33
CA VAL A 507 -6.95 6.74 19.43
C VAL A 507 -8.22 6.42 18.65
N ASP A 508 -9.14 7.39 18.55
CA ASP A 508 -10.32 7.30 17.72
C ASP A 508 -10.04 7.70 16.27
N PRO A 509 -10.97 7.48 15.33
CA PRO A 509 -10.79 7.84 13.92
C PRO A 509 -10.56 9.34 13.66
N LEU A 510 -10.88 10.22 14.61
CA LEU A 510 -10.72 11.68 14.51
C LEU A 510 -9.44 12.19 15.19
N GLY A 511 -8.61 11.29 15.72
CA GLY A 511 -7.34 11.63 16.38
C GLY A 511 -7.46 11.99 17.85
N ARG A 512 -8.63 11.81 18.47
CA ARG A 512 -8.79 11.96 19.92
C ARG A 512 -8.25 10.72 20.60
N TYR A 513 -7.54 10.87 21.72
CA TYR A 513 -6.97 9.73 22.41
C TYR A 513 -7.18 9.78 23.92
N VAL A 514 -7.30 8.58 24.51
CA VAL A 514 -7.52 8.38 25.95
C VAL A 514 -6.54 7.33 26.47
N GLU A 515 -6.01 7.53 27.66
CA GLU A 515 -5.07 6.58 28.29
C GLU A 515 -5.77 5.26 28.63
N VAL A 516 -5.15 4.16 28.24
CA VAL A 516 -5.59 2.81 28.60
C VAL A 516 -5.05 2.51 29.99
N LYS A 517 -5.92 2.58 31.00
CA LYS A 517 -5.53 2.43 32.42
C LYS A 517 -5.15 0.99 32.79
N SER A 518 -5.81 0.00 32.19
CA SER A 518 -5.60 -1.42 32.48
C SER A 518 -6.04 -2.29 31.31
N GLU A 519 -5.30 -3.37 31.06
CA GLU A 519 -5.69 -4.45 30.16
C GLU A 519 -5.54 -5.80 30.86
N VAL A 520 -6.26 -6.81 30.38
CA VAL A 520 -6.04 -8.20 30.76
C VAL A 520 -5.15 -8.86 29.70
N ARG A 521 -4.12 -9.59 30.14
CA ARG A 521 -3.21 -10.30 29.25
C ARG A 521 -3.99 -11.34 28.43
N GLN A 522 -4.01 -11.16 27.12
CA GLN A 522 -4.82 -11.98 26.22
C GLN A 522 -4.11 -13.31 25.88
N PRO A 523 -4.83 -14.42 25.71
CA PRO A 523 -4.25 -15.66 25.18
C PRO A 523 -3.82 -15.50 23.70
N LEU A 524 -3.04 -16.46 23.18
CA LEU A 524 -2.64 -16.50 21.77
C LEU A 524 -3.81 -16.74 20.82
N ASN A 525 -4.74 -17.59 21.26
CA ASN A 525 -5.95 -17.95 20.55
C ASN A 525 -7.15 -17.55 21.39
N ILE A 526 -7.91 -16.57 20.91
CA ILE A 526 -9.24 -16.31 21.41
C ILE A 526 -10.05 -17.53 20.96
N LYS A 527 -10.41 -18.43 21.89
CA LYS A 527 -11.41 -19.46 21.60
C LYS A 527 -12.63 -18.70 21.11
N LYS A 528 -12.93 -18.76 19.82
CA LYS A 528 -14.23 -18.30 19.32
C LYS A 528 -15.23 -19.16 20.07
N GLY A 529 -15.91 -18.58 21.05
CA GLY A 529 -17.11 -19.19 21.60
C GLY A 529 -17.98 -19.53 20.40
N LYS A 530 -18.43 -20.79 20.31
CA LYS A 530 -19.52 -21.11 19.40
C LYS A 530 -20.70 -20.29 19.89
N SER A 531 -20.93 -19.12 19.29
CA SER A 531 -22.20 -18.41 19.36
C SER A 531 -23.09 -18.91 18.25
#